data_AF-A0A0C3NUT1-F1
#
_entry.id   AF-A0A0C3NUT1-F1
#
_cell.length_a   1.000
_cell.length_b   1.000
_cell.length_c   1.000
_cell.angle_alpha   90.00
_cell.angle_beta   90.00
_cell.angle_gamma   90.00
#
_symmetry.space_group_name_H-M   'P 1'
#
loop_
_entity.id
_entity.type
_entity.pdbx_description
1 polymer ?
#
loop_
_entity_poly.entity_id
_entity_poly.type
_entity_poly.pdbx_seq_one_letter_code
_entity_poly.pdbx_strand_id
1 'polypeptide(L)'
;LSPAVLCLIPQERSTTTQDVWVTLHDNFDHIDVGSWHLVWVKILHMHMKDASDAAHYLSEHSTARCDLICMGASYSDEEAIFHLIEGLPETGTW
;
A
#
# COMPACT_ATOMS: atom_id res chain seq x y z
N LEU A 1 7.12 -21.38 -8.15
CA LEU A 1 7.63 -20.04 -7.81
C LEU A 1 7.22 -19.08 -8.92
N SER A 2 6.71 -17.89 -8.60
CA SER A 2 6.37 -16.88 -9.62
C SER A 2 7.61 -16.54 -10.45
N PRO A 3 7.50 -16.27 -11.77
CA PRO A 3 8.62 -15.86 -12.61
C PRO A 3 9.42 -14.69 -12.02
N ALA A 4 8.74 -13.73 -11.40
CA ALA A 4 9.37 -12.60 -10.71
C ALA A 4 10.27 -13.05 -9.55
N VAL A 5 9.88 -14.08 -8.82
CA VAL A 5 10.67 -14.64 -7.70
C VAL A 5 11.88 -15.41 -8.22
N LEU A 6 11.79 -16.01 -9.41
CA LEU A 6 12.93 -16.70 -10.05
C LEU A 6 13.99 -15.71 -10.56
N CYS A 7 13.60 -14.49 -10.95
CA CYS A 7 14.52 -13.42 -11.33
C CYS A 7 15.32 -12.86 -10.15
N LEU A 8 14.82 -12.98 -8.91
CA LEU A 8 15.52 -12.53 -7.70
C LEU A 8 16.56 -13.53 -7.19
N ILE A 9 16.48 -14.78 -7.64
CA ILE A 9 17.43 -15.82 -7.28
C ILE A 9 18.43 -15.91 -8.42
N PRO A 10 19.68 -15.42 -8.24
CA PRO A 10 20.69 -15.47 -9.30
C PRO A 10 20.89 -16.92 -9.76
N GLN A 11 20.50 -17.20 -11.00
CA GLN A 11 20.60 -18.53 -11.60
C GLN A 11 22.06 -18.87 -11.97
N GLU A 12 22.93 -17.86 -12.03
CA GLU A 12 24.34 -18.01 -12.38
C GLU A 12 25.27 -17.76 -11.19
N ARG A 13 26.36 -18.54 -11.13
CA ARG A 13 27.39 -18.50 -10.06
C ARG A 13 28.12 -17.16 -9.90
N SER A 14 27.98 -16.23 -10.84
CA SER A 14 28.72 -14.96 -10.88
C SER A 14 27.82 -13.75 -11.11
N THR A 15 26.62 -13.75 -10.51
CA THR A 15 25.76 -12.55 -10.55
C THR A 15 26.33 -11.50 -9.61
N THR A 16 26.58 -10.29 -10.12
CA THR A 16 27.06 -9.18 -9.28
C THR A 16 25.89 -8.51 -8.57
N THR A 17 26.16 -7.82 -7.45
CA THR A 17 25.15 -7.04 -6.74
C THR A 17 24.49 -5.99 -7.64
N GLN A 18 25.21 -5.47 -8.63
CA GLN A 18 24.68 -4.53 -9.61
C GLN A 18 23.63 -5.16 -10.54
N ASP A 19 23.86 -6.39 -11.01
CA ASP A 19 22.92 -7.10 -11.88
C ASP A 19 21.59 -7.42 -11.18
N VAL A 20 21.67 -7.77 -9.89
CA VAL A 20 20.50 -7.96 -9.03
C VAL A 20 19.72 -6.65 -8.87
N TRP A 21 20.43 -5.53 -8.72
CA TRP A 21 19.82 -4.20 -8.59
C TRP A 21 19.15 -3.72 -9.87
N VAL A 22 19.76 -3.94 -11.03
CA VAL A 22 19.12 -3.65 -12.33
C VAL A 22 17.88 -4.52 -12.53
N THR A 23 17.96 -5.81 -12.19
CA THR A 23 16.81 -6.72 -12.30
C THR A 23 15.66 -6.29 -11.39
N LEU A 24 15.96 -5.90 -10.15
CA LEU A 24 14.95 -5.36 -9.23
C LEU A 24 14.37 -4.05 -9.74
N HIS A 25 15.21 -3.13 -10.22
CA HIS A 25 14.76 -1.90 -10.83
C HIS A 25 13.84 -2.19 -12.03
N ASP A 26 14.26 -2.94 -13.04
CA ASP A 26 13.44 -3.19 -14.24
C ASP A 26 12.11 -3.90 -13.97
N ASN A 27 12.02 -4.69 -12.89
CA ASN A 27 10.77 -5.36 -12.50
C ASN A 27 9.87 -4.50 -11.59
N PHE A 28 10.43 -3.55 -10.84
CA PHE A 28 9.74 -2.81 -9.77
C PHE A 28 9.81 -1.29 -9.91
N ASP A 29 10.45 -0.74 -10.93
CA ASP A 29 10.56 0.72 -11.16
C ASP A 29 9.34 1.28 -11.92
N HIS A 30 8.54 0.40 -12.53
CA HIS A 30 7.32 0.78 -13.27
C HIS A 30 6.09 0.94 -12.38
N ILE A 31 6.16 0.46 -11.15
CA ILE A 31 5.14 0.60 -10.12
C ILE A 31 5.93 1.03 -8.92
N ASP A 32 5.74 2.23 -8.39
CA ASP A 32 6.38 2.62 -7.14
C ASP A 32 5.79 1.80 -5.98
N VAL A 33 6.17 0.51 -5.91
CA VAL A 33 5.65 -0.48 -4.96
C VAL A 33 6.02 -0.05 -3.55
N GLY A 34 7.14 0.65 -3.38
CA GLY A 34 7.54 1.28 -2.13
C GLY A 34 6.53 2.34 -1.67
N SER A 35 6.15 3.26 -2.56
CA SER A 35 5.13 4.27 -2.26
C SER A 35 3.74 3.67 -2.10
N TRP A 36 3.37 2.66 -2.90
CA TRP A 36 2.09 1.97 -2.75
C TRP A 36 2.00 1.28 -1.38
N HIS A 37 3.03 0.55 -0.99
CA HIS A 37 3.09 -0.11 0.30
C HIS A 37 3.00 0.89 1.46
N LEU A 38 3.63 2.06 1.34
CA LEU A 38 3.56 3.10 2.37
C LEU A 38 2.12 3.62 2.55
N VAL A 39 1.39 3.88 1.45
CA VAL A 39 -0.01 4.31 1.50
C VAL A 39 -0.90 3.21 2.08
N TRP A 40 -0.64 1.95 1.72
CA TRP A 40 -1.33 0.80 2.32
C TRP A 40 -1.15 0.71 3.83
N VAL A 41 0.11 0.79 4.29
CA VAL A 41 0.44 0.79 5.71
C VAL A 41 -0.23 1.98 6.40
N LYS A 42 -0.28 3.15 5.76
CA LYS A 42 -1.00 4.31 6.29
C LYS A 42 -2.47 4.00 6.53
N ILE A 43 -3.19 3.50 5.51
CA ILE A 43 -4.62 3.16 5.61
C ILE A 43 -4.89 2.16 6.73
N LEU A 44 -4.08 1.10 6.83
CA LEU A 44 -4.26 0.05 7.85
C LEU A 44 -4.02 0.52 9.29
N HIS A 45 -3.32 1.64 9.49
CA HIS A 45 -3.07 2.23 10.82
C HIS A 45 -3.95 3.45 11.09
N MET A 46 -4.85 3.84 10.18
CA MET A 46 -5.79 4.93 10.44
C MET A 46 -6.84 4.48 11.44
N HIS A 47 -6.95 5.20 12.55
CA HIS A 47 -8.02 5.03 13.52
C HIS A 47 -8.66 6.38 13.82
N MET A 48 -9.99 6.41 13.84
CA MET A 48 -10.75 7.57 14.26
C MET A 48 -10.65 7.69 15.79
N LYS A 49 -10.28 8.87 16.28
CA LYS A 49 -10.11 9.09 17.72
C LYS A 49 -11.44 9.20 18.46
N ASP A 50 -12.34 10.00 17.92
CA ASP A 50 -13.67 10.28 18.47
C ASP A 50 -14.58 10.90 17.39
N ALA A 51 -15.83 11.20 17.74
CA ALA A 51 -16.80 11.78 16.81
C ALA A 51 -16.36 13.14 16.22
N SER A 52 -15.55 13.92 16.94
CA SER A 52 -15.05 15.21 16.43
C SER A 52 -13.96 15.04 15.37
N ASP A 53 -13.28 13.89 15.37
CA ASP A 53 -12.24 13.51 14.41
C ASP A 53 -12.83 12.93 13.10
N ALA A 54 -14.13 12.60 13.06
CA ALA A 54 -14.76 11.88 11.95
C ALA A 54 -14.54 12.52 10.58
N ALA A 55 -14.62 13.85 10.48
CA ALA A 55 -14.40 14.57 9.22
C ALA A 55 -12.94 14.48 8.77
N HIS A 56 -11.99 14.56 9.70
CA HIS A 56 -10.56 14.42 9.40
C HIS A 56 -10.23 12.99 8.99
N TYR A 57 -10.71 12.01 9.75
CA TYR A 57 -10.56 10.58 9.47
C TYR A 57 -11.05 10.22 8.05
N LEU A 58 -12.26 10.66 7.67
CA LEU A 58 -12.80 10.41 6.33
C LEU A 58 -11.98 11.08 5.22
N SER A 59 -11.48 12.30 5.46
CA SER A 59 -10.64 13.02 4.52
C SER A 59 -9.29 12.34 4.28
N GLU A 60 -8.68 11.79 5.34
CA GLU A 60 -7.42 11.04 5.24
C GLU A 60 -7.61 9.75 4.44
N HIS A 61 -8.68 8.99 4.69
CA HIS A 61 -9.03 7.81 3.89
C HIS A 61 -9.28 8.15 2.42
N SER A 62 -9.98 9.26 2.14
CA SER A 62 -10.27 9.71 0.77
C SER A 62 -8.99 10.08 0.03
N THR A 63 -8.07 10.79 0.71
CA THR A 63 -6.77 11.18 0.15
C THR A 63 -5.92 9.96 -0.16
N ALA A 64 -5.79 9.04 0.80
CA ALA A 64 -5.02 7.82 0.61
C ALA A 64 -5.58 6.95 -0.53
N ARG A 65 -6.91 6.84 -0.65
CA ARG A 65 -7.55 6.19 -1.79
C ARG A 65 -7.21 6.86 -3.12
N CYS A 66 -7.23 8.18 -3.19
CA CYS A 66 -6.82 8.90 -4.41
C CYS A 66 -5.37 8.63 -4.76
N ASP A 67 -4.46 8.64 -3.79
CA ASP A 67 -3.04 8.32 -3.99
C ASP A 67 -2.88 6.91 -4.56
N LEU A 68 -3.60 5.92 -4.00
CA LEU A 68 -3.62 4.54 -4.50
C LEU A 68 -4.06 4.46 -5.96
N ILE A 69 -5.17 5.10 -6.31
CA ILE A 69 -5.70 5.10 -7.68
C ILE A 69 -4.72 5.77 -8.63
N CYS A 70 -4.12 6.90 -8.23
CA CYS A 70 -3.09 7.60 -9.01
C CYS A 70 -1.84 6.75 -9.24
N MET A 71 -1.48 5.88 -8.28
CA MET A 71 -0.39 4.91 -8.40
C MET A 71 -0.76 3.67 -9.24
N GLY A 72 -1.99 3.59 -9.75
CA GLY A 72 -2.46 2.45 -10.54
C GLY A 72 -2.83 1.22 -9.71
N ALA A 73 -2.98 1.38 -8.39
CA ALA A 73 -3.42 0.31 -7.52
C ALA A 73 -4.89 -0.04 -7.77
N SER A 74 -5.20 -1.33 -7.78
CA SER A 74 -6.57 -1.81 -7.65
C SER A 74 -7.00 -1.68 -6.19
N TYR A 75 -7.76 -0.64 -5.87
CA TYR A 75 -8.36 -0.44 -4.55
C TYR A 75 -9.87 -0.20 -4.69
N SER A 76 -10.66 -1.19 -4.28
CA SER A 76 -12.09 -1.21 -4.55
C SER A 76 -12.89 -0.39 -3.53
N ASP A 77 -14.16 -0.13 -3.83
CA ASP A 77 -15.08 0.50 -2.88
C ASP A 77 -15.30 -0.38 -1.64
N GLU A 78 -15.37 -1.69 -1.83
CA GLU A 78 -15.54 -2.66 -0.74
C GLU A 78 -14.34 -2.66 0.21
N GLU A 79 -13.11 -2.64 -0.32
CA GLU A 79 -11.89 -2.53 0.47
C GLU A 79 -11.77 -1.17 1.17
N ALA A 80 -12.23 -0.10 0.52
CA ALA A 80 -12.30 1.23 1.13
C ALA A 80 -13.27 1.27 2.32
N ILE A 81 -14.46 0.69 2.16
CA ILE A 81 -15.47 0.61 3.23
C ILE A 81 -14.97 -0.28 4.37
N PHE A 82 -14.37 -1.43 4.07
CA PHE A 82 -13.85 -2.34 5.09
C PHE A 82 -12.79 -1.65 5.98
N HIS A 83 -11.77 -1.03 5.39
CA HIS A 83 -10.73 -0.34 6.17
C HIS A 83 -11.25 0.89 6.93
N LEU A 84 -12.26 1.58 6.38
CA LEU A 84 -12.92 2.68 7.09
C LEU A 84 -13.65 2.19 8.35
N ILE A 85 -14.26 1.01 8.32
CA ILE A 85 -14.99 0.45 9.46
C ILE A 85 -14.02 -0.11 10.51
N GLU A 86 -12.95 -0.78 10.09
CA GLU A 86 -11.92 -1.33 11.00
C GLU A 86 -11.23 -0.25 11.84
N GLY A 87 -11.13 0.99 11.34
CA GLY A 87 -10.55 2.10 12.08
C GLY A 87 -11.51 2.83 13.02
N LEU A 88 -12.79 2.44 13.11
CA LEU A 88 -13.75 3.09 14.00
C LEU A 88 -13.48 2.74 15.48
N PRO A 89 -13.86 3.62 16.43
CA PRO A 89 -13.78 3.31 17.84
C PRO A 89 -14.70 2.13 18.19
N GLU A 90 -14.18 1.16 18.94
CA GLU A 90 -14.98 0.04 19.45
C GLU A 90 -16.11 0.50 20.39
N THR A 91 -15.89 1.63 21.05
CA THR A 91 -16.85 2.26 21.95
C THR A 91 -16.78 3.78 21.79
N GLY A 92 -17.94 4.44 21.79
CA GLY A 92 -17.99 5.90 21.67
C GLY A 92 -19.41 6.44 21.82
N THR A 93 -19.52 7.63 22.41
CA THR A 93 -20.70 8.48 22.26
C THR A 93 -20.69 9.06 20.86
N TRP A 94 -21.50 8.47 19.97
CA TRP A 94 -21.78 8.95 18.63
C TRP A 94 -22.55 10.28 18.66
#